data_AF-A0A7S2EZS8-F1
#
_entry.id   AF-A0A7S2EZS8-F1
#
_cell.length_a   1.000
_cell.length_b   1.000
_cell.length_c   1.000
_cell.angle_alpha   90.00
_cell.angle_beta   90.00
_cell.angle_gamma   90.00
#
_symmetry.space_group_name_H-M   'P 1'
#
loop_
_entity.id
_entity.type
_entity.pdbx_description
1 polymer ?
#
loop_
_entity_poly.entity_id
_entity_poly.type
_entity_poly.pdbx_seq_one_letter_code
_entity_poly.pdbx_strand_id
1 'polypeptide(L)'
;WASLRASTNTFPKGMPPFVTTTASSSITTSDTDDVYDVVVCGGTLGILVATALQTRGHKCAVIERGPLRGRQQEWNVSRKELAELVKLGILTQEDLEPIISIEFNPVRCAFHDAGESVLVNDILNL
;
A
#
# COMPACT_ATOMS: atom_id res chain seq x y z
N TRP A 1 22.53 9.64 -18.98
CA TRP A 1 22.21 10.56 -17.86
C TRP A 1 22.25 12.04 -18.24
N ALA A 2 23.25 12.55 -18.97
CA ALA A 2 23.25 13.95 -19.42
C ALA A 2 22.10 14.28 -20.42
N SER A 3 21.70 13.31 -21.25
CA SER A 3 20.64 13.46 -22.25
C SER A 3 19.21 13.61 -21.70
N LEU A 4 18.94 13.10 -20.49
CA LEU A 4 17.63 13.27 -19.83
C LEU A 4 17.41 14.68 -19.25
N ARG A 5 18.48 15.46 -19.07
CA ARG A 5 18.39 16.87 -18.62
C ARG A 5 18.27 17.87 -19.77
N ALA A 6 18.62 17.44 -20.99
CA ALA A 6 18.61 18.31 -22.18
C ALA A 6 17.27 18.30 -22.93
N SER A 7 16.33 17.42 -22.58
CA SER A 7 14.99 17.43 -23.19
C SER A 7 14.18 18.58 -22.62
N THR A 8 14.09 19.65 -23.41
CA THR A 8 13.21 20.79 -23.24
C THR A 8 11.82 20.38 -22.75
N ASN A 9 11.37 21.04 -21.69
CA ASN A 9 10.00 21.09 -21.16
C ASN A 9 8.95 20.84 -22.25
N THR A 10 8.51 19.59 -22.35
CA THR A 10 7.20 19.26 -22.89
C THR A 10 6.46 18.57 -21.75
N PHE A 11 6.16 19.33 -20.70
CA PHE A 11 5.11 18.92 -19.78
C PHE A 11 3.86 18.65 -20.64
N PRO A 12 3.22 17.47 -20.54
CA PRO A 12 1.96 17.24 -21.21
C PRO A 12 0.99 18.35 -20.82
N LYS A 13 0.36 18.96 -21.84
CA LYS A 13 -0.60 20.05 -21.69
C LYS A 13 -1.68 19.65 -20.68
N GLY A 14 -1.71 20.35 -19.55
CA GLY A 14 -2.70 20.21 -18.49
C GLY A 14 -2.45 18.98 -17.62
N MET A 15 -2.13 19.20 -16.35
CA MET A 15 -2.32 18.15 -15.34
C MET A 15 -3.79 17.74 -15.41
N PRO A 16 -4.12 16.46 -15.70
CA PRO A 16 -5.51 16.02 -15.58
C PRO A 16 -5.97 16.40 -14.17
N PRO A 17 -7.21 16.91 -14.00
CA PRO A 17 -7.68 17.35 -12.69
C PRO A 17 -7.42 16.24 -11.67
N PHE A 18 -6.54 16.51 -10.69
CA PHE A 18 -6.08 15.49 -9.74
C PHE A 18 -7.26 14.93 -8.92
N VAL A 19 -8.33 15.71 -8.84
CA VAL A 19 -9.62 15.39 -8.25
C VAL A 19 -10.70 15.85 -9.22
N THR A 20 -11.55 14.93 -9.65
CA THR A 20 -12.81 15.25 -10.33
C THR A 20 -13.94 15.05 -9.34
N THR A 21 -14.47 16.13 -8.77
CA THR A 21 -15.65 16.07 -7.89
C THR A 21 -16.90 15.94 -8.77
N THR A 22 -17.51 14.76 -8.82
CA THR A 22 -18.62 14.46 -9.75
C THR A 22 -20.01 14.56 -9.13
N ALA A 23 -20.14 14.90 -7.85
CA ALA A 23 -21.45 15.03 -7.19
C ALA A 23 -21.48 16.18 -6.17
N SER A 24 -22.45 17.08 -6.33
CA SER A 24 -22.81 18.14 -5.36
C SER A 24 -24.09 17.82 -4.58
N SER A 25 -24.74 16.70 -4.90
CA SER A 25 -25.93 16.23 -4.21
C SER A 25 -25.54 15.61 -2.87
N SER A 26 -26.15 16.08 -1.78
CA SER A 26 -26.03 15.43 -0.47
C SER A 26 -26.28 13.94 -0.63
N ILE A 27 -25.37 13.12 -0.12
CA ILE A 27 -25.59 11.68 0.03
C ILE A 27 -26.78 11.56 0.98
N THR A 28 -27.97 11.33 0.44
CA THR A 28 -29.12 10.92 1.25
C THR A 28 -28.78 9.52 1.74
N THR A 29 -28.39 9.41 3.00
CA THR A 29 -28.30 8.14 3.70
C THR A 29 -29.68 7.52 3.66
N SER A 30 -29.89 6.54 2.78
CA SER A 30 -31.00 5.61 2.97
C SER A 30 -30.77 4.90 4.31
N ASP A 31 -31.83 4.69 5.08
CA ASP A 31 -31.83 3.93 6.35
C ASP A 31 -31.52 2.44 6.14
N THR A 32 -30.42 2.13 5.47
CA THR A 32 -29.99 0.77 5.11
C THR A 32 -28.64 0.47 5.75
N ASP A 33 -28.48 -0.76 6.20
CA ASP A 33 -27.39 -1.37 6.99
C ASP A 33 -25.92 -1.18 6.49
N ASP A 34 -25.71 -0.39 5.45
CA ASP A 34 -24.43 -0.13 4.77
C ASP A 34 -23.63 1.03 5.38
N VAL A 35 -23.67 1.14 6.71
CA VAL A 35 -22.79 2.08 7.44
C VAL A 35 -21.45 1.39 7.69
N TYR A 36 -20.39 1.95 7.11
CA TYR A 36 -19.01 1.54 7.35
C TYR A 36 -18.32 2.51 8.30
N ASP A 37 -17.50 2.00 9.21
CA ASP A 37 -16.68 2.80 10.11
C ASP A 37 -15.44 3.37 9.39
N VAL A 38 -14.89 2.60 8.45
CA VAL A 38 -13.64 2.93 7.74
C VAL A 38 -13.74 2.56 6.27
N VAL A 39 -13.30 3.48 5.41
CA VAL A 39 -13.12 3.22 3.97
C VAL A 39 -11.63 3.32 3.63
N VAL A 40 -11.07 2.25 3.08
CA VAL A 40 -9.68 2.18 2.63
C VAL A 40 -9.62 2.32 1.12
N CYS A 41 -8.98 3.40 0.65
CA CYS A 41 -8.78 3.65 -0.78
C CYS A 41 -7.44 3.07 -1.25
N GLY A 42 -7.50 1.99 -2.04
CA GLY A 42 -6.35 1.22 -2.53
C GLY A 42 -6.29 -0.16 -1.89
N GLY A 43 -6.51 -1.20 -2.69
CA GLY A 43 -6.67 -2.56 -2.21
C GLY A 43 -5.38 -3.37 -2.12
N THR A 44 -4.32 -2.99 -2.81
CA THR A 44 -3.08 -3.81 -2.92
C THR A 44 -2.49 -4.18 -1.55
N LEU A 45 -2.10 -3.19 -0.74
CA LEU A 45 -1.66 -3.42 0.64
C LEU A 45 -2.67 -2.89 1.66
N GLY A 46 -3.58 -1.99 1.23
CA GLY A 46 -4.63 -1.46 2.10
C GLY A 46 -5.61 -2.53 2.58
N ILE A 47 -5.73 -3.65 1.87
CA ILE A 47 -6.51 -4.80 2.34
C ILE A 47 -5.97 -5.35 3.68
N LEU A 48 -4.65 -5.30 3.93
CA LEU A 48 -4.07 -5.76 5.20
C LEU A 48 -4.54 -4.86 6.36
N VAL A 49 -4.61 -3.55 6.12
CA VAL A 49 -5.10 -2.58 7.11
C VAL A 49 -6.60 -2.76 7.35
N ALA A 50 -7.38 -2.93 6.28
CA ALA A 50 -8.81 -3.18 6.38
C ALA A 50 -9.09 -4.48 7.15
N THR A 51 -8.37 -5.57 6.87
CA THR A 51 -8.45 -6.83 7.61
C THR A 51 -8.10 -6.62 9.08
N ALA A 52 -7.03 -5.89 9.40
CA ALA A 52 -6.63 -5.60 10.77
C ALA A 52 -7.70 -4.83 11.56
N LEU A 53 -8.43 -3.94 10.90
CA LEU A 53 -9.52 -3.18 11.53
C LEU A 53 -10.78 -4.03 11.64
N GLN A 54 -11.07 -4.85 10.63
CA GLN A 54 -12.18 -5.78 10.64
C GLN A 54 -12.05 -6.82 11.76
N THR A 55 -10.85 -7.37 12.00
CA THR A 55 -10.59 -8.30 13.12
C THR A 55 -10.79 -7.67 14.50
N ARG A 56 -10.84 -6.33 14.57
CA ARG A 56 -11.14 -5.55 15.78
C ARG A 56 -12.61 -5.11 15.87
N GLY A 57 -13.46 -5.57 14.94
CA GLY A 57 -14.90 -5.33 14.97
C GLY A 57 -15.38 -4.12 14.16
N HIS A 58 -14.51 -3.49 13.37
CA HIS A 58 -14.91 -2.38 12.50
C HIS A 58 -15.53 -2.88 11.19
N LYS A 59 -16.60 -2.23 10.75
CA LYS A 59 -17.13 -2.40 9.38
C LYS A 59 -16.25 -1.63 8.41
N CYS A 60 -15.44 -2.35 7.63
CA CYS A 60 -14.52 -1.74 6.67
C CYS A 60 -15.00 -1.94 5.22
N ALA A 61 -14.87 -0.89 4.40
CA ALA A 61 -14.98 -0.99 2.95
C ALA A 61 -13.60 -0.77 2.31
N VAL A 62 -13.30 -1.49 1.23
CA VAL A 62 -12.08 -1.28 0.43
C VAL A 62 -12.47 -0.88 -0.97
N ILE A 63 -11.93 0.25 -1.44
CA ILE A 63 -12.15 0.76 -2.78
C ILE A 63 -10.86 0.57 -3.59
N GLU A 64 -10.96 -0.12 -4.71
CA GLU A 64 -9.85 -0.36 -5.63
C GLU A 64 -10.31 -0.02 -7.05
N ARG A 65 -9.39 0.47 -7.89
CA ARG A 65 -9.70 0.85 -9.27
C ARG A 65 -10.03 -0.38 -10.13
N GLY A 66 -9.35 -1.49 -9.87
CA GLY A 66 -9.54 -2.77 -10.56
C GLY A 66 -10.12 -3.86 -9.66
N PRO A 67 -10.16 -5.11 -10.16
CA PRO A 67 -10.50 -6.26 -9.33
C PRO A 67 -9.53 -6.38 -8.15
N LEU A 68 -10.07 -6.56 -6.94
CA LEU A 68 -9.27 -6.85 -5.75
C LEU A 68 -8.76 -8.29 -5.82
N ARG A 69 -7.51 -8.46 -6.27
CA ARG A 69 -6.85 -9.77 -6.40
C ARG A 69 -5.34 -9.63 -6.24
N GLY A 70 -4.68 -10.77 -5.98
CA GLY A 70 -3.22 -10.86 -6.00
C GLY A 70 -2.64 -10.39 -7.33
N ARG A 71 -1.45 -9.80 -7.28
CA ARG A 71 -0.72 -9.28 -8.44
C ARG A 71 0.67 -9.91 -8.48
N GLN A 72 1.21 -10.08 -9.68
CA GLN A 72 2.63 -10.39 -9.89
C GLN A 72 3.43 -9.10 -9.65
N GLN A 73 3.65 -8.80 -8.38
CA GLN A 73 4.36 -7.61 -7.94
C GLN A 73 5.22 -7.97 -6.75
N GLU A 74 6.50 -7.62 -6.85
CA GLU A 74 7.45 -7.77 -5.77
C GLU A 74 7.15 -6.77 -4.65
N TRP A 75 7.23 -7.25 -3.40
CA TRP A 75 7.16 -6.39 -2.23
C TRP A 75 8.37 -6.60 -1.33
N ASN A 76 9.15 -5.53 -1.12
CA ASN A 76 10.24 -5.53 -0.15
C ASN A 76 9.68 -5.18 1.24
N VAL A 77 9.93 -6.06 2.21
CA VAL A 77 9.42 -5.95 3.57
C VAL A 77 10.41 -6.55 4.56
N SER A 78 10.53 -6.00 5.76
CA SER A 78 11.36 -6.62 6.80
C SER A 78 10.68 -7.83 7.41
N ARG A 79 11.46 -8.81 7.85
CA ARG A 79 10.98 -9.96 8.64
C ARG A 79 10.19 -9.52 9.87
N LYS A 80 10.60 -8.42 10.50
CA LYS A 80 9.91 -7.81 11.63
C LYS A 80 8.51 -7.32 11.27
N GLU A 81 8.34 -6.66 10.12
CA GLU A 81 7.02 -6.20 9.66
C GLU A 81 6.08 -7.38 9.38
N LEU A 82 6.55 -8.45 8.75
CA LEU A 82 5.75 -9.68 8.57
C LEU A 82 5.37 -10.31 9.91
N ALA A 83 6.29 -10.36 10.87
CA ALA A 83 6.01 -10.91 12.21
C ALA A 83 4.91 -10.13 12.94
N GLU A 84 4.82 -8.80 12.75
CA GLU A 84 3.71 -8.02 13.30
C GLU A 84 2.38 -8.35 12.61
N LEU A 85 2.37 -8.62 11.29
CA LEU A 85 1.15 -9.08 10.60
C LEU A 85 0.68 -10.44 11.13
N VAL A 86 1.61 -11.36 11.41
CA VAL A 86 1.29 -12.66 12.03
C VAL A 86 0.74 -12.49 13.44
N LYS A 87 1.39 -11.66 14.25
CA LYS A 87 0.95 -11.34 15.62
C LYS A 87 -0.44 -10.69 15.66
N LEU A 88 -0.80 -9.93 14.62
CA LEU A 88 -2.14 -9.35 14.45
C LEU A 88 -3.17 -10.36 13.91
N GLY A 89 -2.77 -11.58 13.57
CA GLY A 89 -3.62 -12.60 12.98
C GLY A 89 -4.07 -12.28 11.55
N ILE A 90 -3.36 -11.37 10.87
CA ILE A 90 -3.64 -10.99 9.48
C ILE A 90 -3.06 -12.03 8.53
N LEU A 91 -1.91 -12.59 8.91
CA LEU A 91 -1.23 -13.70 8.25
C LEU A 91 -0.98 -14.80 9.28
N THR A 92 -0.76 -16.01 8.82
CA THR A 92 -0.25 -17.13 9.61
C THR A 92 1.22 -17.36 9.30
N GLN A 93 1.91 -18.14 10.13
CA GLN A 93 3.31 -18.48 9.84
C GLN A 93 3.41 -19.33 8.57
N GLU A 94 2.41 -20.18 8.34
CA GLU A 94 2.27 -21.03 7.16
C GLU A 94 2.07 -20.22 5.87
N ASP A 95 1.44 -19.04 5.96
CA ASP A 95 1.29 -18.13 4.81
C ASP A 95 2.64 -17.55 4.36
N LEU A 96 3.63 -17.43 5.26
CA LEU A 96 4.90 -16.77 4.97
C LEU A 96 5.86 -17.64 4.14
N GLU A 97 5.89 -18.95 4.39
CA GLU A 97 6.81 -19.88 3.72
C GLU A 97 6.71 -19.84 2.18
N PRO A 98 5.52 -19.86 1.55
CA PRO A 98 5.42 -19.85 0.09
C PRO A 98 5.57 -18.47 -0.55
N ILE A 99 5.49 -17.38 0.23
CA ILE A 99 5.53 -16.01 -0.31
C ILE A 99 6.89 -15.36 -0.19
N ILE A 100 7.80 -15.86 0.66
CA ILE A 100 9.16 -15.28 0.77
C ILE A 100 10.02 -15.82 -0.38
N SER A 101 10.34 -14.94 -1.33
CA SER A 101 11.17 -15.27 -2.48
C SER A 101 12.67 -15.27 -2.14
N ILE A 102 13.17 -14.16 -1.60
CA ILE A 102 14.59 -14.02 -1.21
C ILE A 102 14.76 -13.17 0.04
N GLU A 103 15.88 -13.35 0.75
CA GLU A 103 16.38 -12.45 1.78
C GLU A 103 17.64 -11.74 1.27
N PHE A 104 17.72 -10.42 1.39
CA PHE A 104 18.82 -9.62 0.86
C PHE A 104 19.26 -8.55 1.84
N ASN A 105 20.50 -8.67 2.32
CA ASN A 105 21.04 -7.83 3.40
C ASN A 105 22.50 -7.40 3.13
N PRO A 106 22.94 -6.24 3.66
CA PRO A 106 22.10 -5.19 4.26
C PRO A 106 21.44 -4.34 3.16
N VAL A 107 20.29 -3.73 3.48
CA VAL A 107 19.67 -2.69 2.65
C VAL A 107 20.03 -1.32 3.20
N ARG A 108 20.41 -0.41 2.31
CA ARG A 108 20.73 0.98 2.66
C ARG A 108 19.50 1.86 2.42
N CYS A 109 18.98 2.48 3.48
CA CYS A 109 17.99 3.54 3.41
C CYS A 109 18.67 4.89 3.68
N ALA A 110 18.46 5.87 2.82
CA ALA A 110 19.03 7.21 2.98
C ALA A 110 18.13 8.25 2.33
N PHE A 111 18.12 9.45 2.91
CA PHE A 111 17.52 10.61 2.27
C PHE A 111 18.59 11.43 1.57
N HIS A 112 18.19 12.11 0.49
CA HIS A 112 19.04 13.08 -0.18
C HIS A 112 19.50 14.15 0.84
N ASP A 113 20.79 14.45 0.86
CA ASP A 113 21.44 15.42 1.77
C ASP A 113 21.40 15.11 3.28
N ALA A 114 20.92 13.95 3.73
CA ALA A 114 20.89 13.62 5.16
C ALA A 114 22.28 13.27 5.75
N GLY A 115 23.31 13.12 4.91
CA GLY A 115 24.70 12.83 5.32
C GLY A 115 24.93 11.39 5.81
N GLU A 116 24.00 10.82 6.56
CA GLU A 116 24.06 9.46 7.10
C GLU A 116 23.00 8.55 6.46
N SER A 117 23.36 7.27 6.31
CA SER A 117 22.45 6.23 5.83
C SER A 117 22.16 5.21 6.92
N VAL A 118 20.92 4.75 7.00
CA VAL A 118 20.52 3.65 7.88
C VAL A 118 20.73 2.34 7.13
N LEU A 119 21.47 1.41 7.75
CA LEU A 119 21.54 0.03 7.29
C LEU A 119 20.48 -0.78 8.02
N VAL A 120 19.68 -1.52 7.25
CA VAL A 120 18.66 -2.44 7.76
C VAL A 120 18.97 -3.85 7.28
N ASN A 121 18.76 -4.81 8.17
CA ASN A 121 18.91 -6.24 7.91
C ASN A 121 17.54 -6.93 7.96
N ASP A 122 17.53 -8.23 7.66
CA ASP A 122 16.36 -9.09 7.60
C ASP A 122 15.30 -8.58 6.60
N ILE A 123 15.75 -8.03 5.46
CA ILE A 123 14.86 -7.58 4.40
C ILE A 123 14.57 -8.72 3.44
N LEU A 124 13.27 -8.91 3.21
CA LEU A 124 12.70 -9.97 2.39
C LEU A 124 12.10 -9.34 1.14
N ASN A 125 12.21 -10.06 0.02
CA ASN A 125 11.39 -9.84 -1.15
C ASN A 125 10.33 -10.94 -1.15
N LEU A 126 9.06 -10.53 -1.24
CA LEU A 126 7.96 -11.44 -1.47
C LEU A 126 7.70 -11.59 -2.96
#